data_AF-A0A9J6FNS2-F1
#
_entry.id   AF-A0A9J6FNS2-F1
#
_cell.length_a   1.000
_cell.length_b   1.000
_cell.length_c   1.000
_cell.angle_alpha   90.00
_cell.angle_beta   90.00
_cell.angle_gamma   90.00
#
_symmetry.space_group_name_H-M   'P 1'
#
loop_
_entity.id
_entity.type
_entity.pdbx_description
1 polymer ?
#
loop_
_entity_poly.entity_id
_entity_poly.type
_entity_poly.pdbx_seq_one_letter_code
_entity_poly.pdbx_strand_id
1 'polypeptide(L)'
;MVVGPLVSEVCFTFVLAAVLLHRYGNFSQHPLLVTVSVFVAWYFSFTIIFILPLDVSTVRAPPSFVVQRLYVVTLIEFGGVFIFISSSASPVCVCDAAVCVRPWSFVPEGVLQSLWRVVYWTSQALTWLILPLMQSYSTAGEFTVAGKLRRALIENAIYYGTYLLIFGVLLVYLALQPGRTWTRE
;
A
#
# COMPACT_ATOMS: atom_id res chain seq x y z
N MET A 1 -10.11 10.14 -19.48
CA MET A 1 -10.33 10.15 -18.01
C MET A 1 -9.35 9.17 -17.40
N VAL A 2 -8.38 9.67 -16.64
CA VAL A 2 -7.14 8.95 -16.31
C VAL A 2 -7.30 7.99 -15.11
N VAL A 3 -8.40 8.13 -14.35
CA VAL A 3 -8.75 7.25 -13.22
C VAL A 3 -9.52 5.99 -13.65
N GLY A 4 -9.95 5.92 -14.91
CA GLY A 4 -10.77 4.82 -15.44
C GLY A 4 -10.16 3.43 -15.28
N PRO A 5 -8.87 3.22 -15.61
CA PRO A 5 -8.22 1.91 -15.49
C PRO A 5 -8.22 1.38 -14.06
N LEU A 6 -7.84 2.19 -13.08
CA LEU A 6 -7.82 1.80 -11.67
C LEU A 6 -9.22 1.40 -11.18
N VAL A 7 -10.25 2.18 -11.53
CA VAL A 7 -11.63 1.85 -11.15
C VAL A 7 -12.08 0.55 -11.82
N SER A 8 -11.72 0.33 -13.09
CA SER A 8 -12.06 -0.88 -13.81
C SER A 8 -11.42 -2.13 -13.19
N GLU A 9 -10.15 -2.04 -12.75
CA GLU A 9 -9.44 -3.12 -12.06
C GLU A 9 -10.09 -3.44 -10.71
N VAL A 10 -10.41 -2.41 -9.92
CA VAL A 10 -11.08 -2.56 -8.62
C VAL A 10 -12.48 -3.16 -8.77
N CYS A 11 -13.25 -2.74 -9.76
CA CYS A 11 -14.55 -3.33 -10.05
C CYS A 11 -14.42 -4.78 -10.53
N PHE A 12 -13.43 -5.07 -11.38
CA PHE A 12 -13.15 -6.41 -11.86
C PHE A 12 -12.79 -7.36 -10.71
N THR A 13 -11.90 -6.96 -9.80
CA THR A 13 -11.51 -7.79 -8.64
C THR A 13 -12.68 -8.01 -7.69
N PHE A 14 -13.56 -7.02 -7.51
CA PHE A 14 -14.78 -7.15 -6.71
C PHE A 14 -15.73 -8.19 -7.30
N VAL A 15 -16.03 -8.10 -8.60
CA VAL A 15 -16.90 -9.06 -9.29
C VAL A 15 -16.29 -10.45 -9.29
N LEU A 16 -14.98 -10.56 -9.55
CA LEU A 16 -14.26 -11.83 -9.51
C LEU A 16 -14.37 -12.48 -8.13
N ALA A 17 -14.10 -11.73 -7.05
CA ALA A 17 -14.23 -12.22 -5.68
C ALA A 17 -15.66 -12.66 -5.37
N ALA A 18 -16.67 -11.89 -5.81
CA ALA A 18 -18.08 -12.23 -5.60
C ALA A 18 -18.49 -13.50 -6.35
N VAL A 19 -18.08 -13.65 -7.62
CA VAL A 19 -18.37 -14.84 -8.45
C VAL A 19 -17.70 -16.07 -7.87
N LEU A 20 -16.42 -15.97 -7.46
CA LEU A 20 -15.73 -17.08 -6.83
C LEU A 20 -16.41 -17.47 -5.52
N LEU A 21 -16.76 -16.50 -4.68
CA LEU A 21 -17.45 -16.79 -3.42
C LEU A 21 -18.84 -17.39 -3.66
N HIS A 22 -19.55 -16.92 -4.69
CA HIS A 22 -20.84 -17.48 -5.07
C HIS A 22 -20.70 -18.93 -5.56
N ARG A 23 -19.65 -19.22 -6.34
CA ARG A 23 -19.42 -20.54 -6.94
C ARG A 23 -18.90 -21.57 -5.95
N TYR A 24 -18.01 -21.16 -5.05
CA TYR A 24 -17.34 -22.05 -4.09
C TYR A 24 -17.93 -22.00 -2.68
N GLY A 25 -18.73 -20.98 -2.37
CA GLY A 25 -19.36 -20.81 -1.06
C GLY A 25 -20.69 -21.55 -0.95
N ASN A 26 -20.86 -22.30 0.13
CA ASN A 26 -22.15 -22.89 0.50
C ASN A 26 -22.91 -21.96 1.47
N PHE A 27 -23.75 -21.07 0.93
CA PHE A 27 -24.43 -20.01 1.71
C PHE A 27 -25.41 -20.52 2.75
N SER A 28 -25.94 -21.73 2.60
CA SER A 28 -26.95 -22.28 3.51
C SER A 28 -26.38 -22.88 4.79
N GLN A 29 -25.05 -23.07 4.90
CA GLN A 29 -24.44 -23.87 5.97
C GLN A 29 -23.44 -23.09 6.83
N HIS A 30 -23.16 -21.82 6.51
CA HIS A 30 -22.12 -21.05 7.19
C HIS A 30 -22.67 -19.72 7.75
N PRO A 31 -22.15 -19.26 8.91
CA PRO A 31 -22.56 -17.98 9.49
C PRO A 31 -22.08 -16.82 8.60
N LEU A 32 -22.89 -15.76 8.53
CA LEU A 32 -22.63 -14.58 7.70
C LEU A 32 -21.25 -13.97 7.93
N LEU A 33 -20.76 -13.99 9.18
CA LEU A 33 -19.43 -13.45 9.54
C LEU A 33 -18.31 -14.14 8.75
N VAL A 34 -18.41 -15.47 8.55
CA VAL A 34 -17.42 -16.23 7.76
C VAL A 34 -17.47 -15.81 6.30
N THR A 35 -18.66 -15.76 5.70
CA THR A 35 -18.83 -15.36 4.31
C THR A 35 -18.29 -13.96 4.04
N VAL A 36 -18.59 -12.99 4.91
CA VAL A 36 -18.08 -11.61 4.79
C VAL A 36 -16.56 -11.57 4.94
N SER A 37 -16.00 -12.29 5.91
CA SER A 37 -14.54 -12.32 6.12
C SER A 37 -13.78 -12.87 4.92
N VAL A 38 -14.27 -13.98 4.33
CA VAL A 38 -13.66 -14.61 3.15
C VAL A 38 -13.80 -13.71 1.93
N PHE A 39 -14.96 -13.08 1.75
CA PHE A 39 -15.16 -12.11 0.67
C PHE A 39 -14.13 -10.98 0.73
N VAL A 40 -13.99 -10.37 1.91
CA VAL A 40 -13.06 -9.25 2.14
C VAL A 40 -11.61 -9.70 1.93
N ALA A 41 -11.24 -10.89 2.41
CA ALA A 41 -9.90 -11.45 2.23
C ALA A 41 -9.57 -11.63 0.74
N TRP A 42 -10.46 -12.30 -0.01
CA TRP A 42 -10.25 -12.57 -1.44
C TRP A 42 -10.20 -11.29 -2.26
N TYR A 43 -11.09 -10.35 -1.97
CA TYR A 43 -11.10 -9.05 -2.63
C TYR A 43 -9.76 -8.32 -2.48
N PHE A 44 -9.21 -8.21 -1.26
CA PHE A 44 -7.93 -7.54 -1.06
C PHE A 44 -6.75 -8.31 -1.65
N SER A 45 -6.75 -9.65 -1.57
CA SER A 45 -5.70 -10.47 -2.21
C SER A 45 -5.65 -10.26 -3.73
N PHE A 46 -6.80 -10.25 -4.41
CA PHE A 46 -6.83 -10.00 -5.86
C PHE A 46 -6.50 -8.56 -6.21
N THR A 47 -6.86 -7.59 -5.37
CA THR A 47 -6.57 -6.18 -5.63
C THR A 47 -5.06 -5.88 -5.56
N ILE A 48 -4.31 -6.54 -4.66
CA ILE A 48 -2.84 -6.36 -4.54
C ILE A 48 -2.10 -6.71 -5.84
N ILE A 49 -2.59 -7.70 -6.60
CA ILE A 49 -1.97 -8.12 -7.88
C ILE A 49 -1.90 -6.97 -8.88
N PHE A 50 -2.89 -6.06 -8.86
CA PHE A 50 -2.95 -4.89 -9.75
C PHE A 50 -2.29 -3.64 -9.14
N ILE A 51 -2.41 -3.46 -7.82
CA ILE A 51 -1.81 -2.32 -7.11
C ILE A 51 -0.27 -2.36 -7.18
N LEU A 52 0.34 -3.54 -7.06
CA LEU A 52 1.79 -3.67 -6.94
C LEU A 52 2.55 -3.26 -8.22
N PRO A 53 2.16 -3.71 -9.43
CA PRO A 53 2.72 -3.19 -10.68
C PRO A 53 2.52 -1.68 -10.85
N LEU A 54 1.35 -1.18 -10.44
CA LEU A 54 1.02 0.24 -10.53
C LEU A 54 1.93 1.08 -9.62
N ASP A 55 2.21 0.63 -8.39
CA ASP A 55 3.14 1.28 -7.46
C ASP A 55 4.55 1.36 -8.04
N VAL A 56 5.09 0.24 -8.52
CA VAL A 56 6.43 0.20 -9.13
C VAL A 56 6.52 1.10 -10.36
N SER A 57 5.45 1.17 -11.16
CA SER A 57 5.41 2.03 -12.36
C SER A 57 5.40 3.51 -12.02
N THR A 58 4.78 3.91 -10.90
CA THR A 58 4.71 5.31 -10.46
C THR A 58 6.06 5.80 -9.92
N VAL A 59 6.82 4.93 -9.24
CA VAL A 59 8.17 5.25 -8.74
C VAL A 59 9.19 5.41 -9.86
N ARG A 60 9.02 4.67 -10.96
CA ARG A 60 9.95 4.71 -12.11
C ARG A 60 9.63 5.80 -13.13
N ALA A 61 8.51 6.51 -13.00
CA ALA A 61 8.23 7.67 -13.85
C ALA A 61 9.37 8.69 -13.65
N PRO A 62 10.23 8.94 -14.67
CA PRO A 62 11.41 9.75 -14.46
C PRO A 62 10.99 11.15 -14.02
N PRO A 63 11.62 11.73 -12.98
CA PRO A 63 11.49 13.15 -12.77
C PRO A 63 11.97 13.82 -14.05
N SER A 64 11.16 14.70 -14.63
CA SER A 64 11.56 15.58 -15.73
C SER A 64 12.64 16.53 -15.19
N PHE A 65 13.88 16.03 -15.11
CA PHE A 65 15.07 16.78 -14.74
C PHE A 65 16.31 16.10 -15.34
N VAL A 66 16.63 16.46 -16.58
CA VAL A 66 17.94 16.19 -17.19
C VAL A 66 18.69 17.51 -17.21
N VAL A 67 19.80 17.61 -16.46
CA VAL A 67 20.74 18.73 -16.59
C VAL A 67 21.60 18.47 -17.82
N GLN A 68 21.21 18.99 -18.98
CA GLN A 68 22.06 18.97 -20.17
C GLN A 68 22.97 20.21 -20.15
N ARG A 69 24.30 20.05 -20.30
CA ARG A 69 25.21 21.18 -20.58
C ARG A 69 24.98 21.64 -22.03
N LEU A 70 24.40 22.82 -22.21
CA LEU A 70 24.32 23.46 -23.53
C LEU A 70 25.64 24.18 -23.84
N TYR A 71 26.19 23.97 -25.03
CA TYR A 71 27.37 24.65 -25.52
C TYR A 71 26.96 25.61 -26.64
N VAL A 72 27.19 26.91 -26.44
CA VAL A 72 26.89 27.92 -27.43
C VAL A 72 28.11 28.05 -28.34
N VAL A 73 27.95 27.68 -29.61
CA VAL A 73 28.97 27.86 -30.66
C VAL A 73 28.65 29.11 -31.44
N THR A 74 29.54 30.08 -31.42
CA THR A 74 29.47 31.27 -32.27
C THR A 74 30.51 31.16 -33.38
N LEU A 75 30.08 31.37 -34.62
CA LEU A 75 30.93 31.45 -35.81
C LEU A 75 31.22 32.92 -36.12
N ILE A 76 32.51 33.27 -36.21
CA ILE A 76 32.96 34.60 -36.61
C ILE A 76 33.83 34.45 -37.85
N GLU A 77 33.54 35.23 -38.90
CA GLU A 77 34.43 35.37 -40.05
C GLU A 77 35.33 36.60 -39.89
N PHE A 78 36.63 36.40 -40.08
CA PHE A 78 37.58 37.48 -40.30
C PHE A 78 38.46 37.13 -41.51
N GLY A 79 38.37 37.94 -42.58
CA GLY A 79 39.26 37.80 -43.74
C GLY A 79 39.20 36.43 -44.44
N GLY A 80 38.03 35.78 -44.48
CA GLY A 80 37.83 34.46 -45.12
C GLY A 80 38.24 33.26 -44.27
N VAL A 81 38.58 33.46 -42.99
CA VAL A 81 38.86 32.38 -42.03
C VAL A 81 37.72 32.30 -41.00
N PHE A 82 37.16 31.10 -40.81
CA PHE A 82 36.15 30.81 -39.79
C PHE A 82 36.81 30.36 -38.48
N ILE A 83 36.54 31.07 -37.38
CA ILE A 83 37.02 30.70 -36.03
C ILE A 83 35.84 30.18 -35.21
N PHE A 84 36.01 29.00 -34.60
CA PHE A 84 35.04 28.41 -33.67
C PHE A 84 35.33 28.88 -32.25
N ILE A 85 34.42 29.66 -31.66
CA ILE A 85 34.49 30.04 -30.25
C ILE A 85 33.45 29.26 -29.45
N SER A 86 33.94 28.79 -28.31
CA SER A 86 33.40 27.69 -27.54
C SER A 86 33.23 28.14 -26.10
N SER A 87 32.17 28.89 -25.81
CA SER A 87 31.94 29.39 -24.46
C SER A 87 31.10 28.40 -23.66
N SER A 88 31.64 27.94 -22.53
CA SER A 88 30.85 27.34 -21.48
C SER A 88 29.99 28.42 -20.85
N ALA A 89 28.73 28.55 -21.27
CA ALA A 89 27.76 29.33 -20.52
C ALA A 89 27.62 28.74 -19.11
N SER A 90 27.41 29.59 -18.11
CA SER A 90 26.86 29.20 -16.81
C SER A 90 25.64 28.30 -17.03
N PRO A 91 25.30 27.38 -16.11
CA PRO A 91 24.14 26.51 -16.27
C PRO A 91 22.87 27.37 -16.43
N VAL A 92 22.45 27.58 -17.68
CA VAL A 92 21.17 28.18 -17.99
C VAL A 92 20.16 27.05 -17.83
N CYS A 93 19.17 27.27 -16.97
CA CYS A 93 18.02 26.38 -16.84
C CYS A 93 17.20 26.47 -18.13
N VAL A 94 17.56 25.68 -19.15
CA VAL A 94 16.70 25.44 -20.30
C VAL A 94 15.78 24.30 -19.90
N CYS A 95 14.56 24.64 -19.48
CA CYS A 95 13.48 23.68 -19.39
C CYS A 95 13.08 23.35 -20.83
N ASP A 96 13.80 22.44 -21.48
CA ASP A 96 13.20 21.74 -22.61
C ASP A 96 12.10 20.89 -21.98
N ALA A 97 10.88 21.40 -22.03
CA ALA A 97 9.70 20.72 -21.58
C ALA A 97 9.51 19.53 -22.52
N ALA A 98 10.23 18.43 -22.27
CA ALA A 98 9.79 17.12 -22.69
C ALA A 98 8.36 17.02 -22.15
N VAL A 99 7.39 17.20 -23.03
CA VAL A 99 5.97 17.20 -22.69
C VAL A 99 5.73 15.89 -21.97
N CYS A 100 5.54 15.97 -20.65
CA CYS A 100 5.37 14.79 -19.83
C CYS A 100 3.98 14.24 -20.15
N VAL A 101 3.94 13.31 -21.11
CA VAL A 101 2.71 12.65 -21.50
C VAL A 101 2.36 11.71 -20.38
N ARG A 102 1.27 12.02 -19.68
CA ARG A 102 0.76 11.17 -18.60
C ARG A 102 0.43 9.81 -19.19
N PRO A 103 0.95 8.71 -18.62
CA PRO A 103 0.59 7.38 -19.05
C PRO A 103 -0.91 7.15 -18.80
N TRP A 104 -1.50 6.27 -19.59
CA TRP A 104 -2.90 5.86 -19.49
C TRP A 104 -3.31 5.40 -18.08
N SER A 105 -2.39 4.81 -17.31
CA SER A 105 -2.56 4.39 -15.92
C SER A 105 -1.90 5.34 -14.91
N PHE A 106 -2.07 6.64 -15.11
CA PHE A 106 -1.60 7.64 -14.16
C PHE A 106 -2.56 7.73 -12.97
N VAL A 107 -2.04 7.71 -11.75
CA VAL A 107 -2.83 7.83 -10.53
C VAL A 107 -2.39 9.10 -9.78
N PRO A 108 -3.33 9.96 -9.36
CA PRO A 108 -2.98 11.17 -8.63
C PRO A 108 -2.32 10.84 -7.28
N GLU A 109 -1.43 11.72 -6.86
CA GLU A 109 -0.69 11.57 -5.60
C GLU A 109 -1.65 11.42 -4.41
N GLY A 110 -1.32 10.54 -3.47
CA GLY A 110 -2.12 10.26 -2.27
C GLY A 110 -3.24 9.22 -2.43
N VAL A 111 -3.75 8.95 -3.65
CA VAL A 111 -4.74 7.88 -3.86
C VAL A 111 -4.13 6.51 -3.60
N LEU A 112 -2.95 6.25 -4.17
CA LEU A 112 -2.24 5.00 -3.99
C LEU A 112 -1.88 4.74 -2.52
N GLN A 113 -1.43 5.77 -1.81
CA GLN A 113 -1.12 5.69 -0.38
C GLN A 113 -2.37 5.43 0.47
N SER A 114 -3.50 6.04 0.11
CA SER A 114 -4.78 5.78 0.76
C SER A 114 -5.25 4.34 0.52
N LEU A 115 -5.06 3.83 -0.70
CA LEU A 115 -5.41 2.47 -1.08
C LEU A 115 -4.56 1.46 -0.29
N TRP A 116 -3.25 1.65 -0.26
CA TRP A 116 -2.33 0.83 0.56
C TRP A 116 -2.67 0.88 2.04
N ARG A 117 -3.03 2.05 2.57
CA ARG A 117 -3.46 2.18 3.96
C ARG A 117 -4.71 1.33 4.23
N VAL A 118 -5.70 1.35 3.33
CA VAL A 118 -6.89 0.49 3.45
C VAL A 118 -6.50 -0.98 3.42
N VAL A 119 -5.76 -1.43 2.39
CA VAL A 119 -5.32 -2.82 2.25
C VAL A 119 -4.53 -3.31 3.46
N TYR A 120 -3.63 -2.47 3.96
CA TYR A 120 -2.81 -2.78 5.13
C TYR A 120 -3.67 -2.96 6.38
N TRP A 121 -4.50 -1.97 6.72
CA TRP A 121 -5.29 -2.02 7.96
C TRP A 121 -6.36 -3.11 7.92
N THR A 122 -6.96 -3.37 6.76
CA THR A 122 -7.90 -4.48 6.63
C THR A 122 -7.20 -5.81 6.79
N SER A 123 -6.03 -6.01 6.18
CA SER A 123 -5.25 -7.25 6.34
C SER A 123 -4.80 -7.46 7.78
N GLN A 124 -4.45 -6.39 8.50
CA GLN A 124 -4.14 -6.46 9.91
C GLN A 124 -5.36 -6.83 10.76
N ALA A 125 -6.51 -6.21 10.53
CA ALA A 125 -7.74 -6.59 11.22
C ALA A 125 -8.14 -8.04 10.92
N LEU A 126 -8.01 -8.50 9.67
CA LEU A 126 -8.31 -9.87 9.30
C LEU A 126 -7.39 -10.86 10.04
N THR A 127 -6.09 -10.56 10.10
CA THR A 127 -5.10 -11.47 10.68
C THR A 127 -5.15 -11.49 12.20
N TRP A 128 -5.22 -10.33 12.83
CA TRP A 128 -5.10 -10.20 14.28
C TRP A 128 -6.43 -10.24 15.02
N LEU A 129 -7.55 -10.00 14.35
CA LEU A 129 -8.87 -10.02 14.98
C LEU A 129 -9.73 -11.16 14.44
N ILE A 130 -9.90 -11.24 13.11
CA ILE A 130 -10.88 -12.15 12.51
C ILE A 130 -10.41 -13.61 12.53
N LEU A 131 -9.17 -13.92 12.12
CA LEU A 131 -8.63 -15.28 12.15
C LEU A 131 -8.73 -15.96 13.53
N PRO A 132 -8.23 -15.36 14.62
CA PRO A 132 -8.26 -16.01 15.94
C PRO A 132 -9.69 -16.07 16.50
N LEU A 133 -10.55 -15.10 16.16
CA LEU A 133 -11.98 -15.16 16.47
C LEU A 133 -12.67 -16.34 15.76
N MET A 134 -12.33 -16.61 14.50
CA MET A 134 -12.87 -17.76 13.76
C MET A 134 -12.43 -19.09 14.33
N GLN A 135 -11.18 -19.18 14.82
CA GLN A 135 -10.67 -20.37 15.47
C GLN A 135 -11.50 -20.70 16.72
N SER A 136 -11.65 -19.75 17.66
CA SER A 136 -12.48 -19.93 18.86
C SER A 136 -13.98 -20.10 18.55
N TYR A 137 -14.47 -19.43 17.51
CA TYR A 137 -15.86 -19.58 17.07
C TYR A 137 -16.11 -20.99 16.54
N SER A 138 -15.16 -21.63 15.87
CA SER A 138 -15.35 -23.00 15.37
C SER A 138 -15.39 -24.03 16.50
N THR A 139 -14.56 -23.85 17.53
CA THR A 139 -14.37 -24.78 18.65
C THR A 139 -15.42 -24.65 19.76
N ALA A 140 -16.11 -23.51 19.87
CA ALA A 140 -17.14 -23.32 20.88
C ALA A 140 -18.32 -24.30 20.71
N GLY A 141 -18.73 -24.95 21.81
CA GLY A 141 -19.82 -25.94 21.82
C GLY A 141 -21.23 -25.37 22.03
N GLU A 142 -21.42 -24.05 21.88
CA GLU A 142 -22.71 -23.41 22.14
C GLU A 142 -23.70 -23.59 20.98
N PHE A 143 -24.97 -23.83 21.30
CA PHE A 143 -26.03 -24.10 20.32
C PHE A 143 -26.56 -22.86 19.59
N THR A 144 -26.23 -21.65 20.07
CA THR A 144 -26.66 -20.39 19.44
C THR A 144 -25.49 -19.67 18.80
N VAL A 145 -25.68 -19.12 17.59
CA VAL A 145 -24.65 -18.35 16.86
C VAL A 145 -24.15 -17.16 17.67
N ALA A 146 -25.06 -16.43 18.34
CA ALA A 146 -24.72 -15.27 19.15
C ALA A 146 -23.92 -15.65 20.40
N GLY A 147 -24.28 -16.75 21.07
CA GLY A 147 -23.53 -17.26 22.21
C GLY A 147 -22.11 -17.70 21.80
N LYS A 148 -22.02 -18.46 20.70
CA LYS A 148 -20.75 -18.90 20.12
C LYS A 148 -19.82 -17.72 19.80
N LEU A 149 -20.35 -16.64 19.24
CA LEU A 149 -19.61 -15.41 18.95
C LEU A 149 -19.18 -14.67 20.23
N ARG A 150 -20.08 -14.54 21.22
CA ARG A 150 -19.76 -13.91 22.50
C ARG A 150 -18.64 -14.65 23.21
N ARG A 151 -18.71 -15.98 23.25
CA ARG A 151 -17.69 -16.83 23.87
C ARG A 151 -16.35 -16.68 23.17
N ALA A 152 -16.34 -16.75 21.84
CA ALA A 152 -15.13 -16.54 21.04
C ALA A 152 -14.51 -15.15 21.26
N LEU A 153 -15.34 -14.10 21.35
CA LEU A 153 -14.87 -12.74 21.62
C LEU A 153 -14.23 -12.62 23.01
N ILE A 154 -14.83 -13.21 24.05
CA ILE A 154 -14.31 -13.15 25.42
C ILE A 154 -12.96 -13.86 25.52
N GLU A 155 -12.82 -15.06 24.95
CA GLU A 155 -11.57 -15.82 25.00
C GLU A 155 -10.43 -15.07 24.30
N ASN A 156 -10.69 -14.50 23.13
CA ASN A 156 -9.71 -13.69 22.40
C ASN A 156 -9.38 -12.40 23.15
N ALA A 157 -10.38 -11.72 23.73
CA ALA A 157 -10.15 -10.51 24.51
C ALA A 157 -9.26 -10.76 25.74
N ILE A 158 -9.42 -11.91 26.42
CA ILE A 158 -8.55 -12.31 27.53
C ILE A 158 -7.12 -12.54 27.02
N TYR A 159 -6.94 -13.26 25.90
CA TYR A 159 -5.63 -13.54 25.34
C TYR A 159 -4.88 -12.26 24.90
N TYR A 160 -5.55 -11.37 24.16
CA TYR A 160 -4.96 -10.09 23.76
C TYR A 160 -4.75 -9.16 24.95
N GLY A 161 -5.65 -9.19 25.94
CA GLY A 161 -5.53 -8.44 27.17
C GLY A 161 -4.29 -8.81 27.99
N THR A 162 -3.97 -10.11 28.10
CA THR A 162 -2.75 -10.55 28.81
C THR A 162 -1.48 -10.16 28.07
N TYR A 163 -1.44 -10.26 26.75
CA TYR A 163 -0.30 -9.79 25.94
C TYR A 163 -0.06 -8.29 26.14
N LEU A 164 -1.12 -7.48 26.11
CA LEU A 164 -1.05 -6.04 26.29
C LEU A 164 -0.59 -5.67 27.71
N LEU A 165 -1.01 -6.40 28.73
CA LEU A 165 -0.54 -6.24 30.12
C LEU A 165 0.97 -6.47 30.20
N ILE A 166 1.47 -7.61 29.66
CA ILE A 166 2.90 -7.94 29.67
C ILE A 166 3.70 -6.85 28.95
N PHE A 167 3.25 -6.42 27.77
CA PHE A 167 3.88 -5.34 27.03
C PHE A 167 3.89 -4.02 27.83
N GLY A 168 2.79 -3.68 28.49
CA GLY A 168 2.69 -2.52 29.37
C GLY A 168 3.68 -2.56 30.53
N VAL A 169 3.82 -3.70 31.21
CA VAL A 169 4.80 -3.89 32.29
C VAL A 169 6.24 -3.74 31.77
N LEU A 170 6.56 -4.29 30.60
CA LEU A 170 7.86 -4.12 29.96
C LEU A 170 8.14 -2.65 29.62
N LEU A 171 7.15 -1.91 29.11
CA LEU A 171 7.31 -0.47 28.85
C LEU A 171 7.52 0.32 30.13
N VAL A 172 6.80 0.03 31.21
CA VAL A 172 7.01 0.66 32.52
C VAL A 172 8.41 0.35 33.03
N TYR A 173 8.86 -0.91 32.93
CA TYR A 173 10.21 -1.30 33.30
C TYR A 173 11.28 -0.52 32.50
N LEU A 174 11.11 -0.40 31.18
CA LEU A 174 12.02 0.38 30.33
C LEU A 174 11.99 1.87 30.65
N ALA A 175 10.82 2.45 30.92
CA ALA A 175 10.67 3.86 31.27
C ALA A 175 11.27 4.18 32.65
N LEU A 176 11.23 3.21 33.57
CA LEU A 176 11.80 3.35 34.90
C LEU A 176 13.30 3.03 34.96
N GLN A 177 13.93 2.49 33.90
CA GLN A 177 15.39 2.32 33.85
C GLN A 177 16.07 3.69 33.80
N PRO A 178 16.66 4.17 34.91
CA PRO A 178 17.38 5.44 34.91
C PRO A 178 18.77 5.18 34.34
N GLY A 179 19.07 5.77 33.18
CA GLY A 179 20.45 5.96 32.73
C GLY A 179 21.22 4.73 32.25
N ARG A 180 20.77 4.09 31.17
CA ARG A 180 21.75 3.48 30.25
C ARG A 180 22.33 4.59 29.37
N THR A 181 23.35 5.27 29.90
CA THR A 181 24.28 6.04 29.08
C THR A 181 24.88 5.09 28.07
N TRP A 182 24.50 5.22 26.80
CA TRP A 182 25.17 4.56 25.69
C TRP A 182 26.58 5.16 25.59
N THR A 183 27.53 4.64 26.38
CA THR A 183 28.94 4.87 26.12
C THR A 183 29.26 4.16 24.81
N ARG A 184 29.22 4.93 23.72
CA ARG A 184 29.82 4.55 22.45
C ARG A 184 31.32 4.39 22.70
N GLU A 185 31.80 3.15 22.64
CA GLU A 185 33.17 2.87 22.20
C GLU A 185 33.30 3.16 20.70
#